data_AF-A0A2N1MU89-F1
#
_entry.id   AF-A0A2N1MU89-F1
#
_cell.length_a   1.000
_cell.length_b   1.000
_cell.length_c   1.000
_cell.angle_alpha   90.00
_cell.angle_beta   90.00
_cell.angle_gamma   90.00
#
_symmetry.space_group_name_H-M   'P 1'
#
loop_
_entity.id
_entity.type
_entity.pdbx_description
1 polymer ?
#
loop_
_entity_poly.entity_id
_entity_poly.type
_entity_poly.pdbx_seq_one_letter_code
_entity_poly.pdbx_strand_id
1 'polypeptide(L)'
;MWQISSGRQPFHTEEYDAGLMCQIKGGKREEIIEGTPTFYSDLYEWCWKYEPNERPDIQKVVSILKKEMGKLFTNSITTYL
;
A
#
# COMPACT_ATOMS: atom_id res chain seq x y z
N MET A 1 4.41 -0.87 -2.96
CA MET A 1 3.97 -1.06 -1.56
C MET A 1 3.16 -2.33 -1.42
N TRP A 2 2.03 -2.47 -2.11
CA TRP A 2 1.21 -3.68 -2.07
C TRP A 2 2.01 -4.99 -2.26
N GLN A 3 2.85 -5.08 -3.30
CA GLN A 3 3.70 -6.26 -3.57
C GLN A 3 4.63 -6.63 -2.39
N ILE A 4 5.11 -5.64 -1.62
CA ILE A 4 5.96 -5.89 -0.45
C ILE A 4 5.12 -6.48 0.69
N SER A 5 3.89 -5.97 0.87
CA SER A 5 2.96 -6.47 1.89
C SER A 5 2.44 -7.86 1.57
N SER A 6 2.10 -8.11 0.30
CA SER A 6 1.51 -9.36 -0.14
C SER A 6 2.53 -10.46 -0.41
N GLY A 7 3.77 -10.10 -0.73
CA GLY A 7 4.79 -11.03 -1.24
C GLY A 7 4.43 -11.63 -2.60
N ARG A 8 3.45 -11.06 -3.31
CA ARG A 8 2.91 -11.58 -4.57
C ARG A 8 3.13 -10.59 -5.71
N GLN A 9 3.21 -11.12 -6.92
CA GLN A 9 3.10 -10.30 -8.12
C GLN A 9 1.71 -9.61 -8.15
N PRO A 10 1.62 -8.31 -8.45
CA PRO A 10 0.34 -7.63 -8.64
C PRO A 10 -0.52 -8.36 -9.68
N PHE A 11 -1.82 -8.52 -9.43
CA PHE A 11 -2.76 -9.14 -10.35
C PHE A 11 -2.30 -10.52 -10.85
N HIS A 12 -1.56 -11.29 -10.02
CA HIS A 12 -1.00 -12.60 -10.39
C HIS A 12 -2.03 -13.64 -10.83
N THR A 13 -3.31 -13.42 -10.55
CA THR A 13 -4.43 -14.28 -10.98
C THR A 13 -5.02 -13.87 -12.33
N GLU A 14 -4.56 -12.77 -12.92
CA GLU A 14 -5.08 -12.18 -14.14
C GLU A 14 -4.09 -12.37 -15.30
N GLU A 15 -4.61 -12.40 -16.53
CA GLU A 15 -3.76 -12.34 -17.71
C GLU A 15 -3.20 -10.93 -17.92
N TYR A 16 -1.91 -10.82 -18.23
CA TYR A 16 -1.21 -9.55 -18.43
C TYR A 16 -1.42 -9.01 -19.85
N ASP A 17 -2.65 -8.64 -20.15
CA ASP A 17 -3.08 -8.22 -21.48
C ASP A 17 -3.71 -6.81 -21.49
N ALA A 18 -4.24 -6.41 -22.65
CA ALA A 18 -4.93 -5.13 -22.80
C ALA A 18 -6.23 -5.07 -21.98
N GLY A 19 -6.85 -6.21 -21.67
CA GLY A 19 -8.03 -6.31 -20.81
C GLY A 19 -7.71 -5.87 -19.39
N LEU A 20 -6.63 -6.39 -18.80
CA LEU A 20 -6.16 -5.98 -17.47
C LEU A 20 -5.84 -4.48 -17.43
N MET A 21 -5.14 -3.96 -18.45
CA MET A 21 -4.86 -2.52 -18.56
C MET A 21 -6.15 -1.68 -18.54
N CYS A 22 -7.17 -2.08 -19.30
CA CYS A 22 -8.48 -1.42 -19.31
C CYS A 22 -9.17 -1.47 -17.95
N GLN A 23 -9.12 -2.60 -17.25
CA GLN A 23 -9.68 -2.74 -15.91
C GLN A 23 -8.98 -1.82 -14.90
N ILE A 24 -7.64 -1.76 -14.91
CA ILE A 24 -6.86 -0.86 -14.04
C ILE A 24 -7.18 0.61 -14.32
N LYS A 25 -7.30 0.97 -15.61
CA LYS A 25 -7.76 2.29 -16.04
C LYS A 25 -9.20 2.57 -15.58
N GLY A 26 -10.05 1.56 -15.55
CA GLY A 26 -11.43 1.61 -15.02
C GLY A 26 -11.53 1.62 -13.49
N GLY A 27 -10.41 1.65 -12.77
CA GLY A 27 -10.38 1.76 -11.31
C GLY A 27 -10.15 0.44 -10.58
N LYS A 28 -9.91 -0.68 -11.26
CA LYS A 28 -9.48 -1.93 -10.61
C LYS A 28 -8.21 -1.67 -9.80
N ARG A 29 -8.21 -2.11 -8.54
CA ARG A 29 -7.08 -2.09 -7.61
C ARG A 29 -6.96 -3.46 -6.96
N GLU A 30 -5.83 -3.71 -6.32
CA GLU A 30 -5.62 -4.94 -5.57
C GLU A 30 -6.48 -4.98 -4.31
N GLU A 31 -6.78 -6.17 -3.85
CA GLU A 31 -7.40 -6.39 -2.55
C GLU A 31 -6.42 -6.16 -1.40
N ILE A 32 -6.91 -5.67 -0.26
CA ILE A 32 -6.11 -5.57 0.94
C ILE A 32 -5.85 -6.98 1.47
N ILE A 33 -4.57 -7.33 1.64
CA ILE A 33 -4.17 -8.65 2.14
C ILE A 33 -4.26 -8.69 3.66
N GLU A 34 -4.88 -9.75 4.19
CA GLU A 34 -4.95 -10.02 5.63
C GLU A 34 -3.56 -9.99 6.27
N GLY A 35 -3.45 -9.37 7.45
CA GLY A 35 -2.17 -9.19 8.15
C GLY A 35 -1.37 -7.96 7.71
N THR A 36 -1.77 -7.27 6.65
CA THR A 36 -1.23 -5.94 6.33
C THR A 36 -1.57 -4.95 7.46
N PRO A 37 -0.60 -4.24 8.05
CA PRO A 37 -0.90 -3.20 9.03
C PRO A 37 -1.80 -2.12 8.42
N THR A 38 -2.86 -1.72 9.12
CA THR A 38 -3.87 -0.77 8.61
C THR A 38 -3.27 0.52 8.07
N PHE A 39 -2.29 1.10 8.78
CA PHE A 39 -1.62 2.33 8.30
C PHE A 39 -0.94 2.15 6.94
N TYR A 40 -0.45 0.93 6.65
CA TYR A 40 0.27 0.62 5.42
C TYR A 40 -0.70 0.38 4.27
N SER A 41 -1.85 -0.27 4.54
CA SER A 41 -2.92 -0.40 3.55
C SER A 41 -3.53 0.94 3.19
N ASP A 42 -3.88 1.75 4.19
CA ASP A 42 -4.43 3.10 3.97
C ASP A 42 -3.47 3.96 3.13
N LEU A 43 -2.15 3.81 3.37
CA LEU A 43 -1.14 4.58 2.66
C LEU A 43 -1.00 4.17 1.19
N TYR A 44 -0.92 2.87 0.87
CA TYR A 44 -0.88 2.49 -0.54
C TYR A 44 -2.24 2.73 -1.23
N GLU A 45 -3.34 2.69 -0.49
CA GLU A 45 -4.65 3.04 -1.01
C GLU A 45 -4.75 4.52 -1.38
N TRP A 46 -4.15 5.37 -0.56
CA TRP A 46 -4.03 6.79 -0.86
C TRP A 46 -3.13 7.04 -2.09
N CYS A 47 -2.04 6.28 -2.24
CA CYS A 47 -1.12 6.40 -3.37
C CYS A 47 -1.74 6.07 -4.73
N TRP A 48 -2.76 5.20 -4.78
CA TRP A 48 -3.38 4.76 -6.03
C TRP A 48 -4.78 5.33 -6.28
N LYS A 49 -5.14 6.41 -5.58
CA LYS A 49 -6.36 7.19 -5.85
C LYS A 49 -6.49 7.49 -7.34
N TYR A 50 -7.72 7.42 -7.84
CA TYR A 50 -7.99 7.56 -9.27
C TYR A 50 -7.49 8.92 -9.76
N GLU A 51 -7.94 9.99 -9.10
CA GLU A 51 -7.57 11.37 -9.42
C GLU A 51 -6.11 11.65 -9.03
N PRO A 52 -5.25 12.12 -9.95
CA PRO A 52 -3.83 12.34 -9.67
C PRO A 52 -3.54 13.35 -8.55
N ASN A 53 -4.37 14.38 -8.41
CA ASN A 53 -4.23 15.42 -7.40
C ASN A 53 -4.65 14.96 -5.98
N GLU A 54 -5.38 13.84 -5.86
CA GLU A 54 -5.70 13.23 -4.56
C GLU A 54 -4.55 12.38 -4.02
N ARG A 55 -3.53 12.10 -4.84
CA ARG A 55 -2.39 11.26 -4.45
C ARG A 55 -1.39 12.05 -3.60
N PRO A 56 -0.76 11.41 -2.60
CA PRO A 56 0.29 12.05 -1.83
C PRO A 56 1.55 12.27 -2.65
N ASP A 57 2.30 13.30 -2.30
CA ASP A 57 3.68 13.43 -2.73
C ASP A 57 4.59 12.40 -2.02
N ILE A 58 5.72 12.07 -2.64
CA ILE A 58 6.64 11.07 -2.10
C ILE A 58 7.23 11.45 -0.74
N GLN A 59 7.42 12.75 -0.46
CA GLN A 59 7.93 13.20 0.84
C GLN A 59 6.91 12.92 1.94
N LYS A 60 5.62 13.12 1.66
CA LYS A 60 4.53 12.78 2.57
C LYS A 60 4.46 11.28 2.84
N VAL A 61 4.55 10.45 1.80
CA VAL A 61 4.60 8.99 1.95
C VAL A 61 5.76 8.56 2.85
N VAL A 62 6.98 9.04 2.57
CA VAL A 62 8.17 8.72 3.38
C VAL A 62 8.03 9.21 4.83
N SER A 63 7.44 10.38 5.05
CA SER A 63 7.22 10.93 6.39
C SER A 63 6.29 10.05 7.23
N ILE A 64 5.21 9.54 6.63
CA ILE A 64 4.26 8.64 7.29
C ILE A 64 4.94 7.31 7.61
N LEU A 65 5.64 6.72 6.63
CA LEU A 65 6.35 5.46 6.85
C LEU A 65 7.36 5.56 8.00
N LYS A 66 8.19 6.60 8.03
CA LYS A 66 9.16 6.82 9.11
C LYS A 66 8.48 6.98 10.47
N LYS A 67 7.39 7.75 10.52
CA LYS A 67 6.64 8.01 11.75
C LYS A 67 6.03 6.72 12.30
N GLU A 68 5.32 5.95 11.47
CA GLU A 68 4.63 4.75 11.92
C GLU A 68 5.60 3.60 12.22
N MET A 69 6.66 3.44 11.42
CA MET A 69 7.72 2.47 11.73
C MET A 69 8.42 2.81 13.06
N GLY A 70 8.72 4.09 13.31
CA GLY A 70 9.32 4.52 14.56
C GLY A 70 8.51 4.11 15.79
N LYS A 71 7.18 4.25 15.75
CA LYS A 71 6.28 3.82 16.83
C LYS A 71 6.33 2.31 17.06
N LEU A 72 6.41 1.51 16.00
CA LEU A 72 6.46 0.04 16.13
C LEU A 72 7.74 -0.41 16.84
N PHE A 73 8.88 0.23 16.53
CA PHE A 73 10.14 -0.06 17.21
C PHE A 73 10.12 0.38 18.68
N THR A 74 9.58 1.56 18.99
CA THR A 74 9.49 2.02 20.39
C THR A 74 8.54 1.17 21.23
N ASN A 75 7.38 0.81 20.68
CA ASN A 75 6.39 -0.01 21.39
C ASN A 75 6.91 -1.42 21.65
N SER A 76 7.67 -1.98 20.71
CA SER A 76 8.32 -3.28 20.89
C SER A 76 9.29 -3.23 22.08
N ILE A 77 10.07 -2.17 22.25
CA ILE A 77 11.01 -2.04 23.38
C ILE A 77 10.28 -1.91 24.72
N THR A 78 9.21 -1.11 24.80
CA THR A 78 8.45 -0.91 26.04
C THR A 78 7.58 -2.10 26.45
N THR A 79 7.34 -3.07 25.56
CA THR A 79 6.56 -4.28 25.91
C THR A 79 7.43 -5.33 26.61
N TYR A 80 8.75 -5.19 26.60
CA TYR A 80 9.72 -6.08 27.25
C TYR A 80 10.44 -5.44 28.45
N LEU A 81 9.98 -4.27 28.92
CA LEU A 81 10.43 -3.58 30.15
C LEU A 81 9.24 -3.43 31.10
#